data_AF-A0A1V3PID1-F1
#
_entry.id   AF-A0A1V3PID1-F1
#
_cell.length_a   1.000
_cell.length_b   1.000
_cell.length_c   1.000
_cell.angle_alpha   90.00
_cell.angle_beta   90.00
_cell.angle_gamma   90.00
#
_symmetry.space_group_name_H-M   'P 1'
#
loop_
_entity.id
_entity.type
_entity.pdbx_description
1 polymer ?
#
loop_
_entity_poly.entity_id
_entity_poly.type
_entity_poly.pdbx_seq_one_letter_code
_entity_poly.pdbx_strand_id
1 'polypeptide(L)'
;MMKSAFATCIALGLGVAGMAHAATPDCQVTSVKMLDHLDQADYAGATADFNDRMKAALGADKLAKVWPAVAQQFGARGARGQARLSEVGGYALVVTPLHYGGSLIDAQVACDANGKVAGFHIKPEH
;
A
#
# COMPACT_ATOMS: atom_id res chain seq x y z
N MET A 1 70.91 -4.03 -3.66
CA MET A 1 70.61 -4.00 -2.21
C MET A 1 69.11 -4.23 -2.08
N MET A 2 68.58 -5.46 -2.05
CA MET A 2 68.58 -6.48 -0.99
C MET A 2 68.11 -5.94 0.39
N LYS A 3 66.81 -6.07 0.71
CA LYS A 3 66.30 -6.85 1.86
C LYS A 3 64.80 -6.59 2.12
N SER A 4 64.06 -7.68 2.18
CA SER A 4 62.66 -7.83 2.59
C SER A 4 62.43 -7.47 4.07
N ALA A 5 61.19 -7.10 4.42
CA ALA A 5 60.60 -7.38 5.72
C ALA A 5 59.08 -7.52 5.60
N PHE A 6 58.60 -8.73 5.91
CA PHE A 6 57.20 -9.07 6.11
C PHE A 6 56.64 -8.35 7.35
N ALA A 7 55.43 -7.81 7.26
CA ALA A 7 54.60 -7.54 8.42
C ALA A 7 53.15 -7.91 8.07
N THR A 8 52.81 -9.15 8.42
CA THR A 8 51.46 -9.69 8.44
C THR A 8 50.64 -8.94 9.50
N CYS A 9 49.63 -8.18 9.08
CA CYS A 9 48.52 -7.78 9.94
C CYS A 9 47.30 -8.61 9.57
N ILE A 10 47.05 -9.66 10.34
CA ILE A 10 45.74 -10.31 10.44
C ILE A 10 44.86 -9.40 11.29
N ALA A 11 43.84 -8.81 10.68
CA ALA A 11 42.66 -8.28 11.37
C ALA A 11 41.44 -8.91 10.65
N LEU A 12 40.92 -10.03 11.13
CA LEU A 12 39.77 -10.11 12.06
C LEU A 12 38.69 -9.06 11.80
N GLY A 13 37.56 -9.50 11.24
CA GLY A 13 36.31 -8.73 11.23
C GLY A 13 35.40 -8.99 10.03
N LEU A 14 34.96 -10.24 9.83
CA LEU A 14 33.74 -10.49 9.06
C LEU A 14 32.55 -9.97 9.86
N GLY A 15 31.99 -8.83 9.43
CA GLY A 15 30.82 -8.22 10.04
C GLY A 15 29.96 -7.53 9.00
N VAL A 16 29.49 -8.26 7.99
CA VAL A 16 28.41 -7.80 7.12
C VAL A 16 27.08 -8.02 7.86
N ALA A 17 26.82 -7.22 8.89
CA ALA A 17 25.46 -7.10 9.43
C ALA A 17 24.74 -6.06 8.59
N GLY A 18 24.22 -6.50 7.44
CA GLY A 18 23.24 -5.72 6.69
C GLY A 18 22.09 -5.39 7.62
N MET A 19 22.00 -4.13 8.04
CA MET A 19 20.76 -3.57 8.54
C MET A 19 19.80 -3.52 7.36
N ALA A 20 19.14 -4.65 7.08
CA ALA A 20 17.87 -4.65 6.41
C ALA A 20 16.89 -3.94 7.35
N HIS A 21 16.93 -2.60 7.37
CA HIS A 21 15.76 -1.83 7.73
C HIS A 21 14.71 -2.32 6.75
N ALA A 22 13.77 -3.14 7.23
CA ALA A 22 12.59 -3.47 6.45
C ALA A 22 11.98 -2.13 6.06
N ALA A 23 12.18 -1.73 4.81
CA ALA A 23 11.62 -0.49 4.30
C ALA A 23 10.12 -0.63 4.46
N THR A 24 9.53 0.31 5.21
CA THR A 24 8.08 0.42 5.30
C THR A 24 7.52 0.45 3.88
N PRO A 25 6.53 -0.40 3.54
CA PRO A 25 5.93 -0.37 2.22
C PRO A 25 5.42 1.04 1.88
N ASP A 26 5.74 1.50 0.67
CA ASP A 26 5.23 2.76 0.16
C ASP A 26 3.69 2.71 0.07
N CYS A 27 3.02 3.77 0.53
CA CYS A 27 1.56 3.77 0.60
C CYS A 27 0.93 3.75 -0.80
N GLN A 28 1.56 4.36 -1.81
CA GLN A 28 1.06 4.32 -3.19
C GLN A 28 1.10 2.90 -3.74
N VAL A 29 2.20 2.17 -3.51
CA VAL A 29 2.30 0.74 -3.86
C VAL A 29 1.22 -0.09 -3.16
N THR A 30 1.03 0.13 -1.85
CA THR A 30 0.03 -0.58 -1.04
C THR A 30 -1.40 -0.30 -1.54
N SER A 31 -1.70 0.97 -1.85
CA SER A 31 -2.99 1.39 -2.40
C SER A 31 -3.28 0.76 -3.77
N VAL A 32 -2.30 0.74 -4.67
CA VAL A 32 -2.46 0.13 -6.01
C VAL A 32 -2.74 -1.36 -5.86
N LYS A 33 -1.93 -2.08 -5.07
CA LYS A 33 -2.11 -3.51 -4.81
C LYS A 33 -3.49 -3.83 -4.24
N MET A 34 -3.94 -3.06 -3.24
CA MET A 34 -5.27 -3.22 -2.66
C MET A 34 -6.37 -3.10 -3.73
N LEU A 35 -6.30 -2.06 -4.56
CA LEU A 35 -7.29 -1.84 -5.62
C LEU A 35 -7.21 -2.94 -6.71
N ASP A 36 -6.03 -3.47 -7.02
CA ASP A 36 -5.86 -4.57 -7.98
C ASP A 36 -6.54 -5.85 -7.50
N HIS A 37 -6.41 -6.17 -6.21
CA HIS A 37 -7.15 -7.27 -5.61
C HIS A 37 -8.66 -7.04 -5.63
N LEU A 38 -9.12 -5.82 -5.32
CA LEU A 38 -10.53 -5.45 -5.44
C LEU A 38 -11.05 -5.59 -6.88
N ASP A 39 -10.19 -5.32 -7.88
CA ASP A 39 -10.57 -5.48 -9.27
C ASP A 39 -10.80 -6.94 -9.67
N GLN A 40 -10.09 -7.85 -9.00
CA GLN A 40 -10.18 -9.29 -9.18
C GLN A 40 -11.20 -9.95 -8.23
N ALA A 41 -11.94 -9.15 -7.44
CA ALA A 41 -12.79 -9.63 -6.35
C ALA A 41 -12.04 -10.50 -5.31
N ASP A 42 -10.71 -10.31 -5.20
CA ASP A 42 -9.87 -10.95 -4.19
C ASP A 42 -9.89 -10.14 -2.89
N TYR A 43 -10.89 -10.38 -2.06
CA TYR A 43 -11.05 -9.64 -0.81
C TYR A 43 -10.04 -10.03 0.27
N ALA A 44 -9.46 -11.23 0.19
CA ALA A 44 -8.39 -11.65 1.09
C ALA A 44 -7.11 -10.87 0.79
N GLY A 45 -6.72 -10.78 -0.49
CA GLY A 45 -5.60 -9.97 -0.93
C GLY A 45 -5.81 -8.47 -0.66
N ALA A 46 -7.01 -7.95 -0.92
CA ALA A 46 -7.34 -6.54 -0.70
C ALA A 46 -7.22 -6.11 0.78
N THR A 47 -7.36 -7.03 1.72
CA THR A 47 -7.28 -6.75 3.16
C THR A 47 -5.97 -7.21 3.81
N ALA A 48 -5.04 -7.78 3.04
CA ALA A 48 -3.78 -8.33 3.56
C ALA A 48 -2.94 -7.26 4.29
N ASP A 49 -2.86 -6.07 3.70
CA ASP A 49 -2.05 -4.95 4.18
C ASP A 49 -2.81 -3.99 5.10
N PHE A 50 -4.03 -4.34 5.51
CA PHE A 50 -4.78 -3.59 6.52
C PHE A 50 -4.09 -3.70 7.89
N ASN A 51 -4.10 -2.61 8.66
CA ASN A 51 -3.75 -2.69 10.07
C ASN A 51 -4.86 -3.39 10.87
N ASP A 52 -4.56 -3.77 12.11
CA ASP A 52 -5.45 -4.61 12.91
C ASP A 52 -6.83 -3.97 13.16
N ARG A 53 -6.85 -2.64 13.37
CA ARG A 53 -8.09 -1.87 13.52
C ARG A 53 -8.93 -1.97 12.25
N MET A 54 -8.32 -1.78 11.08
CA MET A 54 -9.00 -1.83 9.80
C MET A 54 -9.47 -3.25 9.47
N LYS A 55 -8.69 -4.29 9.78
CA LYS A 55 -9.10 -5.71 9.64
C LYS A 55 -10.32 -6.05 10.50
N ALA A 56 -10.36 -5.56 11.74
CA ALA A 56 -11.51 -5.75 12.62
C ALA A 56 -12.77 -5.01 12.11
N ALA A 57 -12.60 -3.84 11.50
CA ALA A 57 -13.72 -3.00 11.04
C ALA A 57 -14.22 -3.35 9.63
N LEU A 58 -13.34 -3.77 8.72
CA LEU A 58 -13.58 -4.02 7.30
C LEU A 58 -12.73 -5.21 6.79
N GLY A 59 -12.75 -6.34 7.49
CA GLY A 59 -12.12 -7.57 7.01
C GLY A 59 -12.73 -8.10 5.71
N ALA A 60 -12.08 -9.10 5.10
CA ALA A 60 -12.40 -9.64 3.78
C ALA A 60 -13.91 -9.95 3.60
N ASP A 61 -14.52 -10.64 4.55
CA ASP A 61 -15.95 -11.01 4.48
C ASP A 61 -16.89 -9.80 4.43
N LYS A 62 -16.55 -8.72 5.16
CA LYS A 62 -17.36 -7.50 5.15
C LYS A 62 -17.10 -6.73 3.87
N LEU A 63 -15.85 -6.63 3.44
CA LEU A 63 -15.48 -5.99 2.18
C LEU A 63 -16.18 -6.66 0.98
N ALA A 64 -16.25 -7.99 0.96
CA ALA A 64 -16.95 -8.77 -0.05
C ALA A 64 -18.44 -8.43 -0.15
N LYS A 65 -19.07 -8.08 0.97
CA LYS A 65 -20.49 -7.70 1.02
C LYS A 65 -20.75 -6.28 0.56
N VAL A 66 -19.83 -5.34 0.80
CA VAL A 66 -20.06 -3.91 0.56
C VAL A 66 -19.43 -3.40 -0.74
N TRP A 67 -18.31 -3.96 -1.18
CA TRP A 67 -17.63 -3.51 -2.40
C TRP A 67 -18.49 -3.61 -3.67
N PRO A 68 -19.28 -4.69 -3.89
CA PRO A 68 -20.13 -4.78 -5.08
C PRO A 68 -21.17 -3.65 -5.19
N ALA A 69 -21.57 -3.04 -4.07
CA ALA A 69 -22.51 -1.92 -4.05
C ALA A 69 -21.98 -0.67 -4.77
N VAL A 70 -20.65 -0.51 -4.88
CA VAL A 70 -20.04 0.62 -5.62
C VAL A 70 -20.46 0.56 -7.09
N ALA A 71 -20.36 -0.61 -7.73
CA ALA A 71 -20.78 -0.79 -9.12
C ALA A 71 -22.31 -0.71 -9.28
N GLN A 72 -23.08 -1.17 -8.28
CA GLN A 72 -24.54 -1.02 -8.30
C GLN A 72 -24.98 0.45 -8.24
N GLN A 73 -24.23 1.29 -7.52
CA GLN A 73 -24.55 2.70 -7.35
C GLN A 73 -24.06 3.57 -8.52
N PHE A 74 -22.84 3.34 -9.01
CA PHE A 74 -22.20 4.22 -9.99
C PHE A 74 -22.13 3.63 -11.41
N GLY A 75 -22.50 2.35 -11.60
CA GLY A 75 -22.48 1.66 -12.88
C GLY A 75 -21.26 0.75 -13.06
N ALA A 76 -21.01 0.31 -14.29
CA ALA A 76 -19.91 -0.61 -14.56
C ALA A 76 -18.55 0.04 -14.30
N ARG A 77 -17.62 -0.72 -13.69
CA ARG A 77 -16.25 -0.26 -13.47
C ARG A 77 -15.53 -0.01 -14.79
N GLY A 78 -14.87 1.14 -14.87
CA GLY A 78 -14.00 1.55 -15.97
C GLY A 78 -12.53 1.65 -15.55
N ALA A 79 -11.78 2.53 -16.22
CA ALA A 79 -10.36 2.74 -15.95
C ALA A 79 -10.10 3.54 -14.66
N ARG A 80 -8.92 3.36 -14.09
CA ARG A 80 -8.41 4.20 -13.01
C ARG A 80 -7.62 5.39 -13.59
N GLY A 81 -7.74 6.54 -12.94
CA GLY A 81 -6.91 7.71 -13.19
C GLY A 81 -5.56 7.60 -12.47
N GLN A 82 -4.76 8.67 -12.58
CA GLN A 82 -3.47 8.76 -11.91
C GLN A 82 -3.65 8.94 -10.40
N ALA A 83 -2.99 8.10 -9.61
CA ALA A 83 -2.97 8.22 -8.17
C ALA A 83 -2.18 9.46 -7.73
N ARG A 84 -2.66 10.14 -6.69
CA ARG A 84 -2.02 11.29 -6.05
C ARG A 84 -1.72 10.97 -4.60
N LEU A 85 -0.47 11.20 -4.17
CA LEU A 85 -0.02 11.03 -2.80
C LEU A 85 0.03 12.38 -2.08
N SER A 86 -0.46 12.40 -0.84
CA SER A 86 -0.38 13.54 0.07
C SER A 86 -0.23 13.06 1.51
N GLU A 87 0.01 13.96 2.46
CA GLU A 87 0.01 13.63 3.89
C GLU A 87 -1.12 14.40 4.59
N VAL A 88 -1.90 13.70 5.43
CA VAL A 88 -3.01 14.29 6.18
C VAL A 88 -2.98 13.74 7.61
N GLY A 89 -2.74 14.62 8.58
CA GLY A 89 -2.78 14.27 10.00
C GLY A 89 -1.81 13.14 10.40
N GLY A 90 -0.63 13.07 9.75
CA GLY A 90 0.38 12.03 10.00
C GLY A 90 0.12 10.70 9.27
N TYR A 91 -0.87 10.64 8.38
CA TYR A 91 -1.11 9.51 7.49
C TYR A 91 -0.71 9.87 6.06
N ALA A 92 -0.11 8.90 5.35
CA ALA A 92 0.02 8.98 3.90
C ALA A 92 -1.34 8.71 3.26
N LEU A 93 -1.86 9.65 2.46
CA LEU A 93 -3.14 9.56 1.78
C LEU A 93 -2.94 9.46 0.28
N VAL A 94 -3.38 8.34 -0.30
CA VAL A 94 -3.40 8.09 -1.73
C VAL A 94 -4.81 8.25 -2.25
N VAL A 95 -5.00 9.13 -3.22
CA VAL A 95 -6.28 9.36 -3.90
C VAL A 95 -6.18 8.87 -5.33
N THR A 96 -6.99 7.86 -5.69
CA THR A 96 -7.04 7.29 -7.03
C THR A 96 -8.43 7.54 -7.63
N PRO A 97 -8.55 8.33 -8.71
CA PRO A 97 -9.81 8.49 -9.42
C PRO A 97 -10.22 7.17 -10.08
N LEU A 98 -11.48 6.78 -9.98
CA LEU A 98 -12.05 5.56 -10.56
C LEU A 98 -13.24 5.94 -11.45
N HIS A 99 -13.19 5.57 -12.73
CA HIS A 99 -14.33 5.73 -13.61
C HIS A 99 -15.33 4.60 -13.34
N TYR A 100 -16.59 4.95 -13.11
CA TYR A 100 -17.70 4.03 -12.97
C TYR A 100 -18.89 4.56 -13.77
N GLY A 101 -19.30 3.83 -14.81
CA GLY A 101 -20.32 4.32 -15.73
C GLY A 101 -19.99 5.72 -16.27
N GLY A 102 -20.90 6.67 -16.04
CA GLY A 102 -20.69 8.10 -16.36
C GLY A 102 -20.20 8.95 -15.17
N SER A 103 -19.82 8.33 -14.06
CA SER A 103 -19.35 8.98 -12.83
C SER A 103 -17.85 8.81 -12.65
N LEU A 104 -17.23 9.80 -12.01
CA LEU A 104 -15.87 9.73 -11.51
C LEU A 104 -15.91 9.82 -9.98
N ILE A 105 -15.35 8.80 -9.33
CA ILE A 105 -15.32 8.69 -7.87
C ILE A 105 -13.88 8.53 -7.40
N ASP A 106 -13.56 9.05 -6.23
CA ASP A 106 -12.24 8.90 -5.62
C ASP A 106 -12.21 7.71 -4.67
N ALA A 107 -11.23 6.82 -4.89
CA ALA A 107 -10.76 5.90 -3.86
C ALA A 107 -9.65 6.55 -3.04
N GLN A 108 -9.91 6.72 -1.76
CA GLN A 108 -8.98 7.28 -0.79
C GLN A 108 -8.46 6.17 0.11
N VAL A 109 -7.16 5.89 0.05
CA VAL A 109 -6.46 4.91 0.89
C VAL A 109 -5.49 5.68 1.79
N ALA A 110 -5.68 5.57 3.10
CA ALA A 110 -4.79 6.15 4.09
C ALA A 110 -3.92 5.06 4.71
N CYS A 111 -2.59 5.24 4.71
CA CYS A 111 -1.65 4.36 5.38
C CYS A 111 -1.07 5.03 6.64
N ASP A 112 -0.92 4.24 7.70
CA ASP A 112 -0.20 4.65 8.90
C ASP A 112 1.33 4.68 8.69
N ALA A 113 2.08 5.07 9.72
CA ALA A 113 3.54 5.16 9.67
C ALA A 113 4.26 3.82 9.36
N ASN A 114 3.56 2.69 9.46
CA ASN A 114 4.07 1.36 9.10
C ASN A 114 3.62 0.92 7.68
N GLY A 115 3.09 1.85 6.90
CA GLY A 115 2.62 1.61 5.53
C GLY A 115 1.42 0.68 5.48
N LYS A 116 0.72 0.46 6.60
CA LYS A 116 -0.48 -0.38 6.66
C LYS A 116 -1.70 0.47 6.42
N VAL A 117 -2.68 -0.08 5.70
CA VAL A 117 -3.93 0.63 5.42
C VAL A 117 -4.70 0.80 6.72
N ALA A 118 -4.88 2.06 7.10
CA ALA A 118 -5.59 2.51 8.30
C ALA A 118 -6.96 3.12 7.96
N GLY A 119 -7.22 3.44 6.69
CA GLY A 119 -8.49 3.96 6.22
C GLY A 119 -8.72 3.70 4.74
N PHE A 120 -9.98 3.48 4.38
CA PHE A 120 -10.42 3.31 3.00
C PHE A 120 -11.80 3.95 2.80
N HIS A 121 -11.93 4.84 1.82
CA HIS A 121 -13.17 5.54 1.52
C HIS A 121 -13.39 5.66 0.01
N ILE A 122 -14.66 5.53 -0.39
CA ILE A 122 -15.15 5.91 -1.72
C ILE A 122 -15.99 7.17 -1.57
N LYS A 123 -15.72 8.19 -2.37
CA LYS A 123 -16.53 9.42 -2.42
C LYS A 123 -16.68 9.91 -3.85
N PRO A 124 -17.69 10.72 -4.17
CA PRO A 124 -17.70 11.48 -5.41
C PRO A 124 -16.42 12.31 -5.55
N GLU A 125 -15.86 12.39 -6.75
CA GLU A 125 -14.77 13.32 -7.03
C GLU A 125 -15.27 14.78 -6.87
N HIS A 126 -14.39 15.66 -6.38
CA HIS A 126 -14.65 17.10 -6.23
C HIS A 126 -13.88 17.91 -7.27
#